data_AF-A0A5J5LC07-F1
#
_entry.id   AF-A0A5J5LC07-F1
#
_cell.length_a   1.000
_cell.length_b   1.000
_cell.length_c   1.000
_cell.angle_alpha   90.00
_cell.angle_beta   90.00
_cell.angle_gamma   90.00
#
_symmetry.space_group_name_H-M   'P 1'
#
loop_
_entity.id
_entity.type
_entity.pdbx_description
1 polymer ?
#
loop_
_entity_poly.entity_id
_entity_poly.type
_entity_poly.pdbx_seq_one_letter_code
_entity_poly.pdbx_strand_id
1 'polypeptide(L)'
;MSCTVEERKRVRRAARAIQEEVATESVDVLAPSASQYGEWTLDAVLRDADGVPPEVLRELALAGLTLQPTPSQAEYQHIAATV
;
A
#
# COMPACT_ATOMS: atom_id res chain seq x y z
N MET A 1 14.83 -14.06 8.91
CA MET A 1 13.54 -13.99 9.63
C MET A 1 13.37 -12.57 10.14
N SER A 2 12.80 -11.71 9.31
CA SER A 2 12.31 -10.41 9.76
C SER A 2 11.20 -10.65 10.77
N CYS A 3 11.25 -9.93 11.89
CA CYS A 3 10.21 -10.03 12.90
C CYS A 3 8.94 -9.35 12.35
N THR A 4 7.80 -10.03 12.43
CA THR A 4 6.50 -9.58 11.89
C THR A 4 6.09 -8.20 12.42
N VAL A 5 6.62 -7.78 13.58
CA VAL A 5 6.40 -6.45 14.15
C VAL A 5 7.13 -5.35 13.37
N GLU A 6 8.36 -5.60 12.94
CA GLU A 6 9.16 -4.66 12.16
C GLU A 6 8.56 -4.46 10.76
N GLU A 7 8.10 -5.54 10.14
CA GLU A 7 7.35 -5.50 8.86
C GLU A 7 6.07 -4.69 9.03
N ARG A 8 5.26 -5.00 10.06
CA ARG A 8 4.06 -4.21 10.39
C ARG A 8 4.35 -2.73 10.57
N LYS A 9 5.42 -2.38 11.31
CA LYS A 9 5.83 -0.97 11.50
C LYS A 9 6.22 -0.32 10.17
N ARG A 10 6.86 -1.08 9.28
CA ARG A 10 7.27 -0.59 7.96
C ARG A 10 6.05 -0.29 7.08
N VAL A 11 5.12 -1.23 6.97
CA VAL A 11 3.88 -1.07 6.19
C VAL A 11 3.05 0.10 6.73
N ARG A 12 2.93 0.24 8.06
CA ARG A 12 2.22 1.37 8.69
C ARG A 12 2.87 2.72 8.40
N ARG A 13 4.19 2.80 8.33
CA ARG A 13 4.88 4.06 7.98
C ARG A 13 4.62 4.44 6.53
N ALA A 14 4.69 3.48 5.60
CA ALA A 14 4.37 3.72 4.19
C ALA A 14 2.92 4.18 4.01
N ALA A 15 1.97 3.50 4.66
CA ALA A 15 0.55 3.86 4.64
C ALA A 15 0.30 5.30 5.09
N ARG A 16 0.96 5.71 6.18
CA ARG A 16 0.86 7.08 6.69
C ARG A 16 1.46 8.11 5.73
N ALA A 17 2.64 7.82 5.16
CA ALA A 17 3.29 8.73 4.21
C ALA A 17 2.42 8.94 2.95
N ILE A 18 1.84 7.86 2.41
CA ILE A 18 0.92 7.95 1.26
C ILE A 18 -0.30 8.81 1.59
N GLN A 19 -0.90 8.63 2.77
CA GLN A 19 -2.07 9.41 3.19
C GLN A 19 -1.75 10.91 3.39
N GLU A 20 -0.52 11.25 3.77
CA GLU A 20 -0.09 12.64 3.95
C GLU A 20 0.24 13.34 2.61
N GLU A 21 0.64 12.60 1.58
CA GLU A 21 1.11 13.17 0.30
C GLU A 21 0.12 13.09 -0.86
N VAL A 22 -0.76 12.08 -0.86
CA VAL A 22 -1.64 11.78 -2.00
C VAL A 22 -3.10 11.86 -1.56
N ALA A 23 -3.95 12.39 -2.44
CA ALA A 23 -5.41 12.41 -2.24
C ALA A 23 -5.95 10.98 -2.18
N THR A 24 -5.99 10.45 -0.96
CA THR A 24 -6.28 9.04 -0.70
C THR A 24 -7.65 8.92 -0.06
N GLU A 25 -8.52 8.12 -0.68
CA GLU A 25 -9.86 7.84 -0.18
C GLU A 25 -9.79 6.96 1.07
N SER A 26 -9.01 5.88 0.99
CA SER A 26 -8.79 4.95 2.09
C SER A 26 -7.40 4.33 2.01
N VAL A 27 -6.82 4.05 3.18
CA VAL A 27 -5.60 3.24 3.32
C VAL A 27 -5.78 2.30 4.50
N ASP A 28 -5.58 1.02 4.24
CA ASP A 28 -5.62 -0.06 5.22
C ASP A 28 -4.28 -0.80 5.28
N VAL A 29 -3.96 -1.31 6.47
CA VAL A 29 -2.82 -2.19 6.71
C VAL A 29 -3.34 -3.54 7.16
N LEU A 30 -3.26 -4.52 6.26
CA LEU A 30 -3.77 -5.86 6.48
C LEU A 30 -2.69 -6.75 7.07
N ALA A 31 -3.04 -7.49 8.11
CA ALA A 31 -2.22 -8.57 8.63
C ALA A 31 -2.15 -9.73 7.62
N PRO A 32 -1.09 -10.56 7.66
CA PRO A 32 -0.98 -11.76 6.82
C PRO A 32 -2.24 -12.64 6.80
N SER A 33 -2.91 -12.79 7.95
CA SER A 33 -4.13 -13.60 8.09
C SER A 33 -5.38 -12.99 7.45
N ALA A 34 -5.38 -11.69 7.14
CA ALA A 34 -6.48 -10.95 6.54
C ALA A 34 -6.18 -10.54 5.08
N SER A 35 -4.94 -10.68 4.64
CA SER A 35 -4.52 -10.41 3.27
C SER A 35 -4.70 -11.64 2.39
N GLN A 36 -5.18 -11.43 1.16
CA GLN A 36 -5.20 -12.48 0.13
C GLN A 36 -3.80 -12.94 -0.29
N TYR A 37 -2.76 -12.15 0.00
CA TYR A 37 -1.37 -12.46 -0.35
C TYR A 37 -0.61 -13.20 0.75
N GLY A 38 -1.21 -13.36 1.95
CA GLY A 38 -0.54 -14.02 3.08
C GLY A 38 0.63 -13.23 3.68
N GLU A 39 0.77 -11.95 3.33
CA GLU A 39 1.83 -11.05 3.75
C GLU A 39 1.25 -9.77 4.36
N TRP A 40 2.06 -9.00 5.10
CA TRP A 40 1.66 -7.66 5.51
C TRP A 40 1.40 -6.82 4.26
N THR A 41 0.18 -6.34 4.12
CA THR A 41 -0.28 -5.68 2.90
C THR A 41 -0.73 -4.26 3.20
N LEU A 42 -0.27 -3.32 2.38
CA LEU A 42 -0.84 -2.00 2.25
C LEU A 42 -1.91 -2.07 1.16
N ASP A 43 -3.14 -1.74 1.51
CA ASP A 43 -4.26 -1.65 0.56
C ASP A 43 -4.76 -0.21 0.55
N ALA A 44 -4.72 0.45 -0.60
CA ALA A 44 -5.08 1.85 -0.72
C ALA A 44 -5.99 2.09 -1.92
N VAL A 45 -6.92 3.02 -1.74
CA VAL A 45 -7.79 3.53 -2.79
C VAL A 45 -7.49 5.00 -2.98
N LEU A 46 -6.99 5.35 -4.16
CA LEU A 46 -6.71 6.74 -4.52
C LEU A 46 -7.89 7.33 -5.28
N ARG A 47 -8.13 8.63 -5.06
CA ARG A 47 -9.13 9.41 -5.78
C ARG A 47 -8.45 10.24 -6.87
N ASP A 48 -9.11 10.40 -8.02
CA ASP A 48 -8.67 11.28 -9.12
C ASP A 48 -7.25 10.97 -9.63
N ALA A 49 -6.84 9.69 -9.58
CA ALA A 49 -5.52 9.24 -9.98
C ALA A 49 -5.58 8.37 -11.24
N ASP A 50 -4.89 8.80 -12.30
CA ASP A 50 -4.67 8.01 -13.51
C ASP A 50 -3.46 7.08 -13.32
N GLY A 51 -3.72 5.91 -12.72
CA GLY A 51 -2.68 4.95 -12.37
C GLY A 51 -1.98 5.26 -11.04
N VAL A 52 -0.84 4.61 -10.81
CA VAL A 52 -0.11 4.74 -9.52
C VAL A 52 0.76 6.01 -9.53
N PRO A 53 0.51 6.99 -8.64
CA PRO A 53 1.32 8.19 -8.56
C PRO A 53 2.78 7.90 -8.20
N PRO A 54 3.74 8.70 -8.69
CA PRO A 54 5.16 8.49 -8.41
C PRO A 54 5.50 8.62 -6.92
N GLU A 55 4.76 9.44 -6.17
CA GLU A 55 4.88 9.57 -4.72
C GLU A 55 4.59 8.23 -4.03
N VAL A 56 3.53 7.54 -4.47
CA VAL A 56 3.21 6.20 -3.95
C VAL A 56 4.32 5.21 -4.27
N LEU A 57 4.81 5.18 -5.51
CA LEU A 57 5.92 4.30 -5.89
C LEU A 57 7.17 4.54 -5.05
N ARG A 58 7.47 5.79 -4.76
CA ARG A 58 8.61 6.17 -3.94
C ARG A 58 8.45 5.67 -2.51
N GLU A 59 7.30 5.90 -1.88
CA GLU A 59 7.06 5.46 -0.50
C GLU A 59 7.04 3.93 -0.38
N LEU A 60 6.48 3.24 -1.37
CA LEU A 60 6.55 1.78 -1.44
C LEU A 60 7.99 1.30 -1.57
N ALA A 61 8.80 1.92 -2.46
CA ALA A 61 10.20 1.55 -2.63
C ALA A 61 11.04 1.82 -1.37
N LEU A 62 10.83 2.94 -0.67
CA LEU A 62 11.49 3.25 0.61
C LEU A 62 11.13 2.25 1.71
N ALA A 63 9.90 1.72 1.66
CA ALA A 63 9.44 0.65 2.54
C ALA A 63 9.78 -0.76 2.02
N GLY A 64 10.44 -0.90 0.87
CA GLY A 64 10.72 -2.20 0.26
C GLY A 64 9.46 -3.04 0.03
N LEU A 65 8.34 -2.39 -0.29
CA LEU A 65 7.06 -3.01 -0.62
C LEU A 65 7.00 -3.27 -2.13
N THR A 66 6.48 -4.43 -2.52
CA THR A 66 6.26 -4.80 -3.92
C THR A 66 4.81 -4.60 -4.30
N LEU A 67 4.57 -3.84 -5.38
CA LEU A 67 3.24 -3.67 -5.94
C LEU A 67 2.68 -5.00 -6.44
N GLN A 68 1.45 -5.28 -6.03
CA GLN A 68 0.70 -6.43 -6.48
C GLN A 68 -0.20 -6.05 -7.67
N PRO A 69 -0.40 -6.96 -8.64
CA PRO A 69 -1.30 -6.72 -9.76
C PRO A 69 -2.72 -6.58 -9.23
N THR A 70 -3.25 -5.36 -9.32
CA THR A 70 -4.60 -5.02 -8.86
C THR A 70 -5.38 -4.45 -10.04
N PRO A 71 -6.59 -4.95 -10.37
CA PRO A 71 -7.39 -4.39 -11.45
C PRO A 71 -7.81 -2.95 -11.11
N SER A 72 -7.52 -2.00 -11.99
CA SER A 72 -7.99 -0.61 -11.87
C SER A 72 -9.51 -0.55 -12.12
N GLN A 73 -10.26 0.11 -11.24
CA GLN A 73 -11.71 0.26 -11.36
C GLN A 73 -12.06 1.72 -11.63
N ALA A 74 -12.16 2.09 -12.91
CA ALA A 74 -12.67 3.39 -13.38
C ALA A 74 -12.10 4.61 -12.61
N GLU A 75 -12.93 5.31 -11.82
CA GLU A 75 -12.61 6.56 -11.11
C GLU A 75 -11.74 6.37 -9.85
N TYR A 76 -11.53 5.13 -9.43
CA TYR A 76 -10.73 4.79 -8.25
C TYR A 76 -9.56 3.88 -8.61
N GLN A 77 -8.36 4.32 -8.26
CA GLN A 77 -7.18 3.50 -8.42
C GLN A 77 -6.94 2.69 -7.15
N HIS A 78 -7.13 1.37 -7.26
CA HIS A 78 -6.79 0.41 -6.21
C HIS A 78 -5.31 0.06 -6.28
N ILE A 79 -4.66 0.04 -5.12
CA ILE A 79 -3.24 -0.26 -4.95
C ILE A 79 -3.09 -1.26 -3.82
N ALA A 80 -2.58 -2.45 -4.13
CA ALA A 80 -2.10 -3.39 -3.13
C ALA A 80 -0.58 -3.51 -3.21
N ALA A 81 0.10 -3.52 -2.06
CA ALA A 81 1.55 -3.74 -1.98
C ALA A 81 1.93 -4.59 -0.75
N THR A 82 2.87 -5.53 -0.91
CA THR A 82 3.27 -6.48 0.14
C THR A 82 4.77 -6.40 0.47
N VAL A 83 5.15 -6.88 1.66
CA VAL A 83 6.57 -6.95 2.14
C VAL A 83 7.22 -8.24 1.68
#